data_AF-A0A181Z832-F1
#
_entry.id   AF-A0A181Z832-F1
#
_cell.length_a   1.000
_cell.length_b   1.000
_cell.length_c   1.000
_cell.angle_alpha   90.00
_cell.angle_beta   90.00
_cell.angle_gamma   90.00
#
_symmetry.space_group_name_H-M   'P 1'
#
loop_
_entity.id
_entity.type
_entity.pdbx_description
1 polymer ?
#
loop_
_entity_poly.entity_id
_entity_poly.type
_entity_poly.pdbx_seq_one_letter_code
_entity_poly.pdbx_strand_id
1 'polypeptide(L)'
;MTDHRPPFRFRTPPGWPTPSTEWVAAHQLAEPGPGFSPGPGIPPAPSGWRFWRADRRAFRAAMPTRRRRIELLGVAGLVLLVLGIVGVVVLTAADVPAVFAVAPIAAGGALYVVSCVRWWDLATDTARSIAATAGVWGSTSVSAPAARAGFGRSARVATGITAAIAAAALVVGASAGVAPVVTDAGQSLAGVVGSARGDLPEDEELAAPYTSDDGQIDITQVSDDAWDATCAATPGDSNCWSWEVDALTDCDLSVTIGFADTALGDDTRTVTRAVHVSAGRPLYIAELGDEDYSGIDTASCLGDVPHRVDVDQTPADDFAYEEQPDGCDLTGCIGWTLRPGEDCADASVQFLVTDEWRDVPDPHDLVIGAPLQSSVPVTVFAGGVESFAGDATITQITCSSSDAPDADAQPGAAART
;
A
#
# COMPACT_ATOMS: atom_id res chain seq x y z
N MET A 1 12.72 -8.66 37.29
CA MET A 1 12.65 -9.38 36.00
C MET A 1 12.33 -8.36 34.94
N THR A 2 13.30 -8.03 34.09
CA THR A 2 13.09 -7.19 32.91
C THR A 2 12.21 -7.98 31.93
N ASP A 3 11.08 -7.41 31.50
CA ASP A 3 10.15 -8.02 30.53
C ASP A 3 10.91 -8.29 29.21
N HIS A 4 11.39 -9.54 29.03
CA HIS A 4 12.14 -9.96 27.85
C HIS A 4 11.16 -10.40 26.77
N ARG A 5 10.46 -9.42 26.18
CA ARG A 5 9.66 -9.69 24.99
C ARG A 5 10.60 -9.99 23.82
N PRO A 6 10.37 -11.07 23.07
CA PRO A 6 11.18 -11.36 21.89
C PRO A 6 10.99 -10.25 20.84
N PRO A 7 12.05 -9.86 20.10
CA PRO A 7 11.95 -8.85 19.06
C PRO A 7 11.05 -9.25 17.88
N PHE A 8 10.80 -10.55 17.70
CA PHE A 8 9.83 -11.07 16.74
C PHE A 8 8.74 -11.88 17.45
N ARG A 9 7.48 -11.62 17.10
CA ARG A 9 6.32 -12.35 17.59
C ARG A 9 5.94 -13.43 16.58
N PHE A 10 5.62 -14.62 17.07
CA PHE A 10 5.16 -15.72 16.23
C PHE A 10 3.67 -15.59 15.93
N ARG A 11 3.29 -15.63 14.64
CA ARG A 11 1.91 -15.68 14.17
C ARG A 11 1.52 -17.15 13.99
N THR A 12 0.66 -17.63 14.90
CA THR A 12 0.20 -19.03 14.89
C THR A 12 -0.82 -19.22 13.76
N PRO A 13 -0.58 -20.14 12.80
CA PRO A 13 -1.57 -20.46 11.78
C PRO A 13 -2.90 -20.96 12.38
N PRO A 14 -4.03 -20.77 11.69
CA PRO A 14 -5.31 -21.31 12.14
C PRO A 14 -5.24 -22.83 12.37
N GLY A 15 -5.77 -23.28 13.51
CA GLY A 15 -5.77 -24.70 13.90
C GLY A 15 -4.45 -25.23 14.49
N TRP A 16 -3.40 -24.42 14.56
CA TRP A 16 -2.16 -24.80 15.25
C TRP A 16 -2.25 -24.48 16.74
N PRO A 17 -1.59 -25.28 17.60
CA PRO A 17 -1.44 -24.92 19.01
C PRO A 17 -0.54 -23.69 19.14
N THR A 18 -0.89 -22.77 20.04
CA THR A 18 -0.05 -21.62 20.37
C THR A 18 1.27 -22.10 20.97
N PRO A 19 2.43 -21.75 20.40
CA PRO A 19 3.72 -22.17 20.94
C PRO A 19 4.02 -21.51 22.29
N SER A 20 4.82 -22.18 23.11
CA SER A 20 5.30 -21.59 24.37
C SER A 20 6.25 -20.42 24.11
N THR A 21 6.33 -19.48 25.06
CA THR A 21 7.25 -18.34 24.97
C THR A 21 8.71 -18.75 24.86
N GLU A 22 9.10 -19.87 25.50
CA GLU A 22 10.44 -20.45 25.39
C GLU A 22 10.72 -20.97 23.97
N TRP A 23 9.75 -21.63 23.35
CA TRP A 23 9.88 -22.10 21.97
C TRP A 23 10.02 -20.94 21.00
N VAL A 24 9.16 -19.91 21.14
CA VAL A 24 9.20 -18.69 20.30
C VAL A 24 10.55 -17.98 20.44
N ALA A 25 11.06 -17.86 21.67
CA ALA A 25 12.36 -17.25 21.92
C ALA A 25 13.52 -18.03 21.27
N ALA A 26 13.44 -19.38 21.29
CA ALA A 26 14.47 -20.25 20.73
C ALA A 26 14.44 -20.36 19.19
N HIS A 27 13.32 -20.07 18.53
CA HIS A 27 13.14 -20.29 17.09
C HIS A 27 12.93 -19.00 16.28
N GLN A 28 13.26 -17.83 16.82
CA GLN A 28 13.02 -16.55 16.13
C GLN A 28 13.54 -16.53 14.69
N LEU A 29 12.66 -16.09 13.78
CA LEU A 29 12.90 -16.01 12.34
C LEU A 29 13.20 -17.34 11.63
N ALA A 30 13.05 -18.48 12.31
CA ALA A 30 13.07 -19.77 11.65
C ALA A 30 11.74 -19.97 10.91
N GLU A 31 11.78 -19.91 9.58
CA GLU A 31 10.60 -20.18 8.75
C GLU A 31 10.52 -21.69 8.46
N PRO A 32 9.39 -22.34 8.79
CA PRO A 32 9.11 -23.67 8.34
C PRO A 32 9.08 -23.73 6.80
N GLY A 33 9.55 -24.83 6.22
CA GLY A 33 9.45 -25.05 4.77
C GLY A 33 7.99 -25.15 4.30
N PRO A 34 7.71 -24.93 2.99
CA PRO A 34 6.37 -25.08 2.44
C PRO A 34 5.74 -26.43 2.79
N GLY A 35 4.47 -26.41 3.23
CA GLY A 35 3.72 -27.61 3.62
C GLY A 35 4.07 -28.18 5.00
N PHE A 36 4.89 -27.49 5.80
CA PHE A 36 5.18 -27.92 7.17
C PHE A 36 3.91 -27.94 8.03
N SER A 37 3.80 -28.98 8.86
CA SER A 37 2.79 -29.12 9.92
C SER A 37 3.49 -29.52 11.23
N PRO A 38 3.11 -28.94 12.38
CA PRO A 38 3.77 -29.18 13.66
C PRO A 38 3.47 -30.58 14.24
N GLY A 39 2.50 -31.32 13.71
CA GLY A 39 2.19 -32.66 14.19
C GLY A 39 1.09 -33.38 13.41
N PRO A 40 0.91 -34.70 13.63
CA PRO A 40 -0.13 -35.47 12.97
C PRO A 40 -1.53 -34.90 13.25
N GLY A 41 -2.33 -34.73 12.19
CA GLY A 41 -3.69 -34.21 12.29
C GLY A 41 -3.81 -32.68 12.38
N ILE A 42 -2.70 -31.94 12.38
CA ILE A 42 -2.70 -30.48 12.29
C ILE A 42 -2.54 -30.09 10.81
N PRO A 43 -3.39 -29.22 10.24
CA PRO A 43 -3.27 -28.83 8.84
C PRO A 43 -1.94 -28.10 8.59
N PRO A 44 -1.36 -28.19 7.37
CA PRO A 44 -0.22 -27.37 7.01
C PRO A 44 -0.59 -25.88 7.08
N ALA A 45 0.40 -25.01 7.28
CA ALA A 45 0.16 -23.58 7.23
C ALA A 45 -0.35 -23.17 5.83
N PRO A 46 -1.25 -22.17 5.73
CA PRO A 46 -1.67 -21.63 4.44
C PRO A 46 -0.49 -21.18 3.57
N SER A 47 -0.62 -21.28 2.25
CA SER A 47 0.37 -20.75 1.32
C SER A 47 0.57 -19.25 1.55
N GLY A 48 1.82 -18.81 1.65
CA GLY A 48 2.15 -17.40 1.90
C GLY A 48 2.08 -16.97 3.37
N TRP A 49 1.79 -17.87 4.31
CA TRP A 49 1.72 -17.52 5.73
C TRP A 49 3.05 -16.98 6.27
N ARG A 50 3.00 -15.75 6.80
CA ARG A 50 4.15 -15.12 7.48
C ARG A 50 4.15 -15.49 8.97
N PHE A 51 5.07 -16.37 9.35
CA PHE A 51 5.17 -16.89 10.73
C PHE A 51 5.68 -15.87 11.75
N TRP A 52 6.36 -14.83 11.32
CA TRP A 52 7.03 -13.86 12.19
C TRP A 52 6.58 -12.45 11.87
N ARG A 53 6.21 -11.68 12.90
CA ARG A 53 6.00 -10.23 12.81
C ARG A 53 6.99 -9.53 13.72
N ALA A 54 7.64 -8.47 13.22
CA ALA A 54 8.55 -7.68 14.04
C ALA A 54 7.77 -6.91 15.11
N ASP A 55 8.14 -7.06 16.38
CA ASP A 55 7.71 -6.14 17.43
C ASP A 55 8.62 -4.91 17.36
N ARG A 56 8.13 -3.82 16.75
CA ARG A 56 8.93 -2.60 16.50
C ARG A 56 9.65 -2.12 17.76
N ARG A 57 9.02 -2.21 18.96
CA ARG A 57 9.62 -1.74 20.22
C ARG A 57 10.70 -2.70 20.73
N ALA A 58 10.42 -4.00 20.74
CA ALA A 58 11.38 -4.99 21.21
C ALA A 58 12.58 -5.13 20.25
N PHE A 59 12.37 -5.08 18.93
CA PHE A 59 13.43 -5.06 17.93
C PHE A 59 14.33 -3.82 18.07
N ARG A 60 13.73 -2.64 18.24
CA ARG A 60 14.45 -1.39 18.52
C ARG A 60 15.29 -1.46 19.80
N ALA A 61 14.83 -2.20 20.82
CA ALA A 61 15.57 -2.41 22.06
C ALA A 61 16.70 -3.45 21.89
N ALA A 62 16.57 -4.39 20.96
CA ALA A 62 17.60 -5.36 20.61
C ALA A 62 18.73 -4.77 19.75
N MET A 63 18.48 -3.66 19.04
CA MET A 63 19.52 -2.98 18.26
C MET A 63 20.66 -2.44 19.14
N PRO A 64 21.92 -2.46 18.65
CA PRO A 64 23.06 -1.98 19.41
C PRO A 64 22.99 -0.46 19.65
N THR A 65 23.70 0.01 20.68
CA THR A 65 23.73 1.43 21.10
C THR A 65 24.16 2.40 20.00
N ARG A 66 24.90 1.93 18.99
CA ARG A 66 25.28 2.70 17.79
C ARG A 66 24.07 3.24 17.02
N ARG A 67 22.90 2.60 17.13
CA ARG A 67 21.63 3.06 16.56
C ARG A 67 21.35 4.53 16.86
N ARG A 68 21.47 4.94 18.13
CA ARG A 68 21.19 6.34 18.55
C ARG A 68 22.06 7.34 17.81
N ARG A 69 23.33 6.99 17.52
CA ARG A 69 24.23 7.88 16.76
C ARG A 69 23.79 8.02 15.32
N ILE A 70 23.34 6.92 14.69
CA ILE A 70 22.84 6.95 13.31
C ILE A 70 21.54 7.75 13.23
N GLU A 71 20.62 7.56 14.18
CA GLU A 71 19.38 8.34 14.25
C GLU A 71 19.65 9.83 14.47
N LEU A 72 20.56 10.19 15.39
CA LEU A 72 20.95 11.58 15.60
C LEU A 72 21.60 12.21 14.35
N LEU A 73 22.43 11.45 13.61
CA LEU A 73 22.99 11.93 12.34
C LEU A 73 21.91 12.10 11.27
N GLY A 74 20.95 11.18 11.19
CA GLY A 74 19.81 11.28 10.29
C GLY A 74 18.97 12.52 10.59
N VAL A 75 18.58 12.72 11.86
CA VAL A 75 17.84 13.91 12.31
C VAL A 75 18.64 15.19 12.04
N ALA A 76 19.95 15.22 12.33
CA ALA A 76 20.79 16.38 12.04
C ALA A 76 20.86 16.68 10.54
N GLY A 77 20.97 15.65 9.69
CA GLY A 77 20.93 15.78 8.24
C GLY A 77 19.60 16.34 7.74
N LEU A 78 18.48 15.82 8.25
CA LEU A 78 17.14 16.29 7.93
C LEU A 78 16.94 17.76 8.35
N VAL A 79 17.32 18.13 9.58
CA VAL A 79 17.23 19.52 10.06
C VAL A 79 18.08 20.45 9.19
N LEU A 80 19.31 20.05 8.83
CA LEU A 80 20.18 20.85 7.97
C LEU A 80 19.59 21.02 6.56
N LEU A 81 18.97 19.96 6.03
CA LEU A 81 18.26 20.00 4.74
C LEU A 81 17.09 20.99 4.79
N VAL A 82 16.22 20.88 5.79
CA VAL A 82 15.06 21.78 5.96
C VAL A 82 15.51 23.23 6.16
N LEU A 83 16.51 23.49 7.00
CA LEU A 83 17.06 24.84 7.19
C LEU A 83 17.68 25.40 5.90
N GLY A 84 18.30 24.55 5.09
CA GLY A 84 18.79 24.92 3.77
C GLY A 84 17.65 25.35 2.84
N ILE A 85 16.57 24.57 2.77
CA ILE A 85 15.39 24.88 1.95
C ILE A 85 14.73 26.19 2.42
N VAL A 86 14.50 26.35 3.71
CA VAL A 86 13.97 27.60 4.29
C VAL A 86 14.90 28.78 3.99
N GLY A 87 16.22 28.57 4.05
CA GLY A 87 17.22 29.56 3.68
C GLY A 87 17.10 30.00 2.22
N VAL A 88 16.85 29.08 1.28
CA VAL A 88 16.57 29.44 -0.13
C VAL A 88 15.37 30.37 -0.21
N VAL A 89 14.23 30.01 0.41
CA VAL A 89 12.99 30.80 0.37
C VAL A 89 13.18 32.21 0.94
N VAL A 90 13.90 32.34 2.06
CA VAL A 90 14.14 33.65 2.70
C VAL A 90 15.10 34.51 1.86
N LEU A 91 16.16 33.90 1.32
CA LEU A 91 17.13 34.64 0.50
C LEU A 91 16.52 35.09 -0.82
N THR A 92 15.70 34.26 -1.48
CA THR A 92 14.98 34.65 -2.69
C THR A 92 13.97 35.76 -2.43
N ALA A 93 13.24 35.70 -1.32
CA ALA A 93 12.31 36.77 -0.92
C ALA A 93 13.00 38.12 -0.61
N ALA A 94 14.31 38.10 -0.34
CA ALA A 94 15.11 39.28 -0.05
C ALA A 94 16.00 39.74 -1.24
N ASP A 95 15.81 39.17 -2.43
CA ASP A 95 16.65 39.40 -3.62
C ASP A 95 18.15 39.11 -3.40
N VAL A 96 18.47 38.20 -2.47
CA VAL A 96 19.85 37.77 -2.18
C VAL A 96 20.12 36.46 -2.93
N PRO A 97 21.30 36.30 -3.59
CA PRO A 97 21.64 35.05 -4.26
C PRO A 97 21.61 33.83 -3.31
N ALA A 98 20.73 32.87 -3.61
CA ALA A 98 20.50 31.68 -2.78
C ALA A 98 21.64 30.64 -2.81
N VAL A 99 22.77 30.93 -3.47
CA VAL A 99 23.91 30.01 -3.62
C VAL A 99 24.47 29.54 -2.26
N PHE A 100 24.34 30.35 -1.21
CA PHE A 100 24.79 30.01 0.13
C PHE A 100 23.95 28.92 0.80
N ALA A 101 22.71 28.71 0.34
CA ALA A 101 21.81 27.69 0.86
C ALA A 101 21.97 26.32 0.16
N VAL A 102 22.70 26.24 -0.94
CA VAL A 102 22.97 24.97 -1.65
C VAL A 102 23.83 24.02 -0.82
N ALA A 103 24.87 24.56 -0.16
CA ALA A 103 25.78 23.77 0.66
C ALA A 103 25.07 23.01 1.82
N PRO A 104 24.22 23.65 2.65
CA PRO A 104 23.49 22.93 3.69
C PRO A 104 22.46 21.93 3.13
N ILE A 105 21.80 22.23 2.01
CA ILE A 105 20.88 21.27 1.35
C ILE A 105 21.63 20.00 0.93
N ALA A 106 22.73 20.15 0.19
CA ALA A 106 23.52 19.02 -0.27
C ALA A 106 24.13 18.21 0.88
N ALA A 107 24.69 18.90 1.89
CA ALA A 107 25.26 18.25 3.06
C ALA A 107 24.19 17.54 3.91
N GLY A 108 23.03 18.16 4.11
CA GLY A 108 21.91 17.61 4.87
C GLY A 108 21.30 16.39 4.19
N GLY A 109 21.03 16.48 2.89
CA GLY A 109 20.52 15.37 2.08
C GLY A 109 21.47 14.17 2.06
N ALA A 110 22.77 14.40 1.82
CA ALA A 110 23.76 13.33 1.84
C ALA A 110 23.85 12.65 3.22
N LEU A 111 23.84 13.45 4.30
CA LEU A 111 23.90 12.92 5.67
C LEU A 111 22.65 12.10 6.03
N TYR A 112 21.47 12.55 5.61
CA TYR A 112 20.21 11.84 5.82
C TYR A 112 20.21 10.49 5.10
N VAL A 113 20.51 10.48 3.79
CA VAL A 113 20.54 9.25 2.97
C VAL A 113 21.55 8.23 3.53
N VAL A 114 22.78 8.66 3.84
CA VAL A 114 23.79 7.76 4.43
C VAL A 114 23.30 7.21 5.77
N SER A 115 22.62 8.03 6.58
CA SER A 115 22.08 7.57 7.87
C SER A 115 20.98 6.52 7.69
N CYS A 116 20.07 6.69 6.72
CA CYS A 116 19.04 5.70 6.39
C CYS A 116 19.66 4.36 5.94
N VAL A 117 20.64 4.39 5.03
CA VAL A 117 21.34 3.17 4.57
C VAL A 117 22.05 2.49 5.73
N ARG A 118 22.76 3.24 6.59
CA ARG A 118 23.45 2.68 7.76
C ARG A 118 22.50 2.13 8.81
N TRP A 119 21.34 2.75 8.96
CA TRP A 119 20.29 2.25 9.85
C TRP A 119 19.75 0.91 9.34
N TRP A 120 19.53 0.80 8.03
CA TRP A 120 19.08 -0.43 7.38
C TRP A 120 20.09 -1.58 7.50
N ASP A 121 21.38 -1.31 7.26
CA ASP A 121 22.46 -2.27 7.47
C ASP A 121 22.44 -2.79 8.91
N LEU A 122 22.31 -1.87 9.88
CA LEU A 122 22.28 -2.20 11.30
C LEU A 122 21.07 -3.08 11.66
N ALA A 123 19.90 -2.75 11.12
CA ALA A 123 18.68 -3.53 11.32
C ALA A 123 18.84 -4.95 10.75
N THR A 124 19.36 -5.06 9.55
CA THR A 124 19.56 -6.36 8.88
C THR A 124 20.58 -7.23 9.62
N ASP A 125 21.70 -6.65 10.07
CA ASP A 125 22.70 -7.36 10.86
C ASP A 125 22.15 -7.80 12.23
N THR A 126 21.32 -6.95 12.84
CA THR A 126 20.63 -7.29 14.10
C THR A 126 19.69 -8.47 13.88
N ALA A 127 18.86 -8.45 12.84
CA ALA A 127 17.95 -9.55 12.49
C ALA A 127 18.72 -10.86 12.21
N ARG A 128 19.81 -10.79 11.43
CA ARG A 128 20.69 -11.96 11.18
C ARG A 128 21.30 -12.50 12.47
N SER A 129 21.72 -11.64 13.39
CA SER A 129 22.30 -12.06 14.67
C SER A 129 21.28 -12.78 15.56
N ILE A 130 20.03 -12.30 15.56
CA ILE A 130 18.91 -12.93 16.27
C ILE A 130 18.62 -14.31 15.65
N ALA A 131 18.47 -14.38 14.32
CA ALA A 131 18.25 -15.63 13.60
C ALA A 131 19.39 -16.64 13.82
N ALA A 132 20.64 -16.19 13.79
CA ALA A 132 21.80 -17.04 14.03
C ALA A 132 21.81 -17.60 15.47
N THR A 133 21.44 -16.78 16.46
CA THR A 133 21.35 -17.21 17.86
C THR A 133 20.23 -18.24 18.06
N ALA A 134 19.10 -18.07 17.38
CA ALA A 134 18.00 -19.04 17.37
C ALA A 134 18.36 -20.36 16.66
N GLY A 135 19.05 -20.28 15.51
CA GLY A 135 19.42 -21.45 14.70
C GLY A 135 20.36 -22.44 15.40
N VAL A 136 21.14 -22.01 16.39
CA VAL A 136 22.00 -22.91 17.19
C VAL A 136 21.16 -24.00 17.90
N TRP A 137 19.93 -23.67 18.31
CA TRP A 137 19.02 -24.61 18.98
C TRP A 137 18.29 -25.55 18.01
N GLY A 138 18.00 -25.09 16.79
CA GLY A 138 17.30 -25.91 15.78
C GLY A 138 18.11 -27.11 15.27
N SER A 139 19.44 -27.04 15.32
CA SER A 139 20.32 -28.14 14.85
C SER A 139 20.34 -29.36 15.77
N THR A 140 19.77 -29.28 16.98
CA THR A 140 19.68 -30.40 17.92
C THR A 140 18.33 -31.13 17.91
N SER A 141 17.29 -30.57 17.25
CA SER A 141 15.92 -31.10 17.36
C SER A 141 15.27 -31.60 16.07
N VAL A 142 15.51 -31.04 14.87
CA VAL A 142 14.89 -31.58 13.63
C VAL A 142 15.73 -31.24 12.41
N SER A 143 16.16 -32.27 11.65
CA SER A 143 16.82 -32.12 10.35
C SER A 143 15.81 -31.69 9.28
N ALA A 144 15.52 -30.39 9.17
CA ALA A 144 14.85 -29.82 8.01
C ALA A 144 15.80 -28.85 7.27
N PRO A 145 15.85 -28.87 5.93
CA PRO A 145 16.66 -27.94 5.16
C PRO A 145 16.11 -26.52 5.32
N ALA A 146 16.89 -25.63 5.94
CA ALA A 146 16.53 -24.23 6.15
C ALA A 146 16.47 -23.47 4.81
N ALA A 147 15.29 -23.02 4.42
CA ALA A 147 15.13 -21.98 3.41
C ALA A 147 15.69 -20.66 4.00
N ARG A 148 16.56 -19.97 3.25
CA ARG A 148 17.09 -18.67 3.70
C ARG A 148 16.08 -17.58 3.33
N ALA A 149 15.55 -16.87 4.32
CA ALA A 149 14.81 -15.63 4.11
C ALA A 149 15.69 -14.61 3.36
N GLY A 150 15.23 -14.16 2.20
CA GLY A 150 15.96 -13.30 1.28
C GLY A 150 15.93 -11.83 1.70
N PHE A 151 16.78 -11.42 2.62
CA PHE A 151 17.00 -10.00 2.92
C PHE A 151 18.12 -9.42 2.06
N GLY A 152 17.83 -9.03 0.81
CA GLY A 152 18.84 -8.33 0.02
C GLY A 152 18.40 -7.86 -1.36
N ARG A 153 18.16 -6.54 -1.49
CA ARG A 153 18.42 -5.76 -2.72
C ARG A 153 18.29 -4.23 -2.57
N SER A 154 17.89 -3.70 -1.43
CA SER A 154 17.59 -2.25 -1.24
C SER A 154 18.79 -1.30 -1.28
N ALA A 155 20.02 -1.81 -1.22
CA ALA A 155 21.23 -0.97 -1.23
C ALA A 155 21.50 -0.28 -2.58
N ARG A 156 20.83 -0.68 -3.68
CA ARG A 156 21.04 -0.08 -5.01
C ARG A 156 20.20 1.18 -5.24
N VAL A 157 19.02 1.28 -4.65
CA VAL A 157 18.06 2.38 -4.85
C VAL A 157 18.52 3.69 -4.19
N ALA A 158 19.10 3.60 -2.99
CA ALA A 158 19.58 4.77 -2.26
C ALA A 158 20.68 5.56 -3.00
N THR A 159 21.46 4.92 -3.87
CA THR A 159 22.50 5.59 -4.65
C THR A 159 21.94 6.48 -5.76
N GLY A 160 20.78 6.12 -6.33
CA GLY A 160 20.13 6.88 -7.42
C GLY A 160 19.53 8.21 -6.95
N ILE A 161 18.90 8.22 -5.76
CA ILE A 161 18.19 9.38 -5.21
C ILE A 161 19.16 10.53 -4.91
N THR A 162 20.36 10.24 -4.37
CA THR A 162 21.39 11.28 -4.14
C THR A 162 21.90 11.94 -5.42
N ALA A 163 21.95 11.20 -6.54
CA ALA A 163 22.39 11.75 -7.82
C ALA A 163 21.31 12.66 -8.45
N ALA A 164 20.03 12.28 -8.32
CA ALA A 164 18.91 13.07 -8.81
C ALA A 164 18.75 14.40 -8.06
N ILE A 165 18.87 14.40 -6.72
CA ILE A 165 18.77 15.63 -5.92
C ILE A 165 19.94 16.59 -6.21
N ALA A 166 21.16 16.06 -6.41
CA ALA A 166 22.32 16.87 -6.80
C ALA A 166 22.16 17.47 -8.22
N ALA A 167 21.55 16.71 -9.14
CA ALA A 167 21.26 17.18 -10.50
C ALA A 167 20.16 18.26 -10.51
N ALA A 168 19.08 18.09 -9.75
CA ALA A 168 18.00 19.07 -9.64
C ALA A 168 18.48 20.41 -9.03
N ALA A 169 19.32 20.36 -7.99
CA ALA A 169 19.92 21.55 -7.39
C ALA A 169 20.87 22.30 -8.35
N LEU A 170 21.55 21.59 -9.25
CA LEU A 170 22.39 22.20 -10.30
C LEU A 170 21.56 22.83 -11.42
N VAL A 171 20.43 22.23 -11.80
CA VAL A 171 19.54 22.75 -12.86
C VAL A 171 18.84 24.04 -12.42
N VAL A 172 18.36 24.12 -11.17
CA VAL A 172 17.73 25.35 -10.63
C VAL A 172 18.75 26.47 -10.39
N GLY A 173 19.99 26.12 -10.04
CA GLY A 173 21.08 27.11 -9.90
C GLY A 173 21.57 27.69 -11.24
N ALA A 174 21.50 26.90 -12.32
CA ALA A 174 21.95 27.35 -13.65
C ALA A 174 20.92 28.21 -14.38
N SER A 175 19.62 28.01 -14.14
CA SER A 175 18.55 28.79 -14.78
C SER A 175 18.33 30.18 -14.17
N ALA A 176 18.75 30.41 -12.92
CA ALA A 176 18.68 31.74 -12.29
C ALA A 176 19.81 32.71 -12.72
N GLY A 177 20.84 32.22 -13.44
CA GLY A 177 22.01 33.03 -13.83
C GLY A 177 21.94 33.68 -15.22
N VAL A 178 20.97 33.30 -16.06
CA VAL A 178 20.93 33.75 -17.46
C VAL A 178 19.49 33.96 -17.93
N ALA A 179 18.92 35.14 -17.68
CA ALA A 179 17.82 35.64 -18.50
C ALA A 179 17.98 37.16 -18.75
N PRO A 180 18.23 37.59 -19.99
CA PRO A 180 17.93 38.95 -20.39
C PRO A 180 16.41 39.12 -20.53
N VAL A 181 15.92 40.31 -20.17
CA VAL A 181 14.54 40.75 -20.39
C VAL A 181 14.21 40.66 -21.89
N VAL A 182 13.27 39.78 -22.27
CA VAL A 182 12.58 39.84 -23.56
C VAL A 182 11.08 39.61 -23.32
N THR A 183 10.30 40.64 -23.64
CA THR A 183 8.85 40.64 -23.76
C THR A 183 8.39 39.94 -25.06
N ASP A 184 7.31 39.18 -24.94
CA ASP A 184 6.36 38.68 -25.96
C ASP A 184 6.85 37.76 -27.10
N ALA A 185 6.34 36.51 -27.08
CA ALA A 185 5.53 35.90 -28.15
C ALA A 185 5.10 34.49 -27.75
N GLY A 186 3.81 34.17 -27.92
CA GLY A 186 3.22 32.90 -27.53
C GLY A 186 3.67 31.70 -28.38
N GLN A 187 3.80 30.56 -27.70
CA GLN A 187 3.65 29.21 -28.26
C GLN A 187 3.22 28.27 -27.14
N SER A 188 1.97 27.84 -27.23
CA SER A 188 1.37 26.74 -26.46
C SER A 188 1.86 25.42 -27.05
N LEU A 189 2.45 24.54 -26.22
CA LEU A 189 2.41 23.08 -26.37
C LEU A 189 2.94 22.38 -25.10
N ALA A 190 2.04 21.59 -24.50
CA ALA A 190 2.21 20.25 -23.92
C ALA A 190 3.09 20.03 -22.67
N GLY A 191 2.43 19.51 -21.63
CA GLY A 191 2.96 18.41 -20.83
C GLY A 191 3.52 18.76 -19.45
N VAL A 192 2.74 19.46 -18.63
CA VAL A 192 2.98 19.47 -17.17
C VAL A 192 1.92 18.53 -16.56
N VAL A 193 2.34 17.31 -16.27
CA VAL A 193 1.62 16.41 -15.36
C VAL A 193 1.89 16.95 -13.97
N GLY A 194 0.93 17.68 -13.43
CA GLY A 194 0.82 17.92 -12.02
C GLY A 194 -0.46 17.25 -11.59
N SER A 195 -0.35 16.11 -10.90
CA SER A 195 -1.46 15.63 -10.07
C SER A 195 -1.77 16.75 -9.10
N ALA A 196 -2.88 17.42 -9.36
CA ALA A 196 -3.45 18.35 -8.40
C ALA A 196 -3.77 17.48 -7.18
N ARG A 197 -2.96 17.61 -6.13
CA ARG A 197 -3.45 17.39 -4.79
C ARG A 197 -4.57 18.42 -4.66
N GLY A 198 -5.80 18.01 -4.96
CA GLY A 198 -6.96 18.80 -4.61
C GLY A 198 -6.89 18.90 -3.10
N ASP A 199 -6.43 20.05 -2.59
CA ASP A 199 -6.72 20.41 -1.21
C ASP A 199 -8.25 20.40 -1.15
N LEU A 200 -8.82 19.29 -0.67
CA LEU A 200 -10.24 19.26 -0.33
C LEU A 200 -10.46 20.49 0.56
N PRO A 201 -11.41 21.37 0.23
CA PRO A 201 -11.71 22.53 1.07
C PRO A 201 -11.78 22.06 2.52
N GLU A 202 -11.08 22.74 3.44
CA GLU A 202 -11.00 22.36 4.88
C GLU A 202 -12.37 22.30 5.59
N ASP A 203 -13.47 22.55 4.87
CA ASP A 203 -14.86 22.56 5.30
C ASP A 203 -15.77 21.58 4.52
N GLU A 204 -15.23 20.63 3.73
CA GLU A 204 -16.08 19.61 3.10
C GLU A 204 -16.69 18.68 4.16
N GLU A 205 -18.00 18.80 4.31
CA GLU A 205 -18.79 17.95 5.19
C GLU A 205 -18.77 16.52 4.62
N LEU A 206 -18.03 15.63 5.29
CA LEU A 206 -18.01 14.20 4.99
C LEU A 206 -19.45 13.69 4.86
N ALA A 207 -19.66 12.78 3.90
CA ALA A 207 -20.93 12.11 3.75
C ALA A 207 -21.33 11.45 5.09
N ALA A 208 -22.61 11.56 5.42
CA ALA A 208 -23.14 10.92 6.63
C ALA A 208 -22.86 9.41 6.58
N PRO A 209 -22.52 8.79 7.72
CA PRO A 209 -22.29 7.35 7.77
C PRO A 209 -23.56 6.59 7.35
N TYR A 210 -23.35 5.50 6.61
CA TYR A 210 -24.41 4.59 6.19
C TYR A 210 -24.44 3.38 7.11
N THR A 211 -25.64 2.93 7.47
CA THR A 211 -25.85 1.65 8.16
C THR A 211 -26.89 0.86 7.37
N SER A 212 -26.62 -0.42 7.09
CA SER A 212 -27.57 -1.29 6.39
C SER A 212 -28.88 -1.46 7.16
N ASP A 213 -29.98 -1.77 6.46
CA ASP A 213 -31.31 -1.93 7.06
C ASP A 213 -31.35 -3.00 8.19
N ASP A 214 -30.48 -4.01 8.12
CA ASP A 214 -30.34 -5.08 9.11
C ASP A 214 -29.31 -4.77 10.22
N GLY A 215 -28.67 -3.61 10.15
CA GLY A 215 -27.63 -3.14 11.07
C GLY A 215 -26.40 -4.04 11.13
N GLN A 216 -26.14 -4.84 10.10
CA GLN A 216 -24.97 -5.73 10.04
C GLN A 216 -23.74 -5.05 9.42
N ILE A 217 -23.94 -4.00 8.62
CA ILE A 217 -22.90 -3.29 7.90
C ILE A 217 -22.96 -1.81 8.27
N ASP A 218 -21.84 -1.26 8.71
CA ASP A 218 -21.62 0.17 8.88
C ASP A 218 -20.58 0.61 7.85
N ILE A 219 -20.86 1.69 7.12
CA ILE A 219 -19.95 2.26 6.12
C ILE A 219 -19.75 3.73 6.43
N THR A 220 -18.49 4.13 6.59
CA THR A 220 -18.10 5.50 6.90
C THR A 220 -17.12 5.99 5.85
N GLN A 221 -17.27 7.23 5.41
CA GLN A 221 -16.27 7.85 4.53
C GLN A 221 -14.98 8.09 5.33
N VAL A 222 -13.83 7.72 4.76
CA VAL A 222 -12.54 7.92 5.41
C VAL A 222 -11.85 9.19 4.91
N SER A 223 -11.25 9.91 5.84
CA SER A 223 -10.36 11.04 5.59
C SER A 223 -8.92 10.69 6.00
N ASP A 224 -7.99 11.62 5.76
CA ASP A 224 -6.63 11.60 6.32
C ASP A 224 -5.77 10.39 5.89
N ASP A 225 -5.12 9.74 6.85
CA ASP A 225 -4.10 8.71 6.64
C ASP A 225 -4.65 7.45 5.96
N ALA A 226 -5.90 7.08 6.26
CA ALA A 226 -6.58 5.96 5.63
C ALA A 226 -6.90 6.28 4.18
N TRP A 227 -7.36 7.50 3.90
CA TRP A 227 -7.56 7.99 2.54
C TRP A 227 -6.25 7.99 1.76
N ASP A 228 -5.15 8.51 2.34
CA ASP A 228 -3.83 8.48 1.70
C ASP A 228 -3.45 7.03 1.33
N ALA A 229 -3.66 6.07 2.24
CA ALA A 229 -3.30 4.67 2.02
C ALA A 229 -4.11 3.98 0.90
N THR A 230 -5.41 4.27 0.82
CA THR A 230 -6.34 3.59 -0.08
C THR A 230 -6.36 4.24 -1.46
N CYS A 231 -6.39 5.58 -1.51
CA CYS A 231 -6.48 6.35 -2.73
C CYS A 231 -5.15 6.50 -3.47
N ALA A 232 -4.01 6.48 -2.77
CA ALA A 232 -2.70 6.53 -3.42
C ALA A 232 -2.46 5.38 -4.40
N ALA A 233 -3.17 4.25 -4.24
CA ALA A 233 -2.99 3.07 -5.08
C ALA A 233 -3.99 2.97 -6.24
N THR A 234 -4.96 3.87 -6.32
CA THR A 234 -5.96 3.86 -7.39
C THR A 234 -5.47 4.76 -8.52
N PRO A 235 -5.05 4.21 -9.68
CA PRO A 235 -4.49 5.01 -10.75
C PRO A 235 -5.58 5.85 -11.45
N GLY A 236 -5.39 7.16 -11.52
CA GLY A 236 -6.24 8.06 -12.32
C GLY A 236 -6.00 9.54 -12.01
N ASP A 237 -6.58 10.40 -12.85
CA ASP A 237 -6.47 11.88 -12.72
C ASP A 237 -7.71 12.50 -12.03
N SER A 238 -8.67 11.67 -11.61
CA SER A 238 -9.96 12.06 -11.02
C SER A 238 -9.88 12.14 -9.49
N ASN A 239 -10.93 12.68 -8.85
CA ASN A 239 -11.04 12.66 -7.39
C ASN A 239 -11.13 11.20 -6.91
N CYS A 240 -10.46 10.89 -5.81
CA CYS A 240 -10.57 9.59 -5.16
C CYS A 240 -11.41 9.69 -3.89
N TRP A 241 -12.39 8.79 -3.81
CA TRP A 241 -13.29 8.65 -2.69
C TRP A 241 -13.00 7.32 -2.00
N SER A 242 -12.98 7.31 -0.68
CA SER A 242 -12.76 6.08 0.06
C SER A 242 -13.68 5.92 1.26
N TRP A 243 -14.06 4.67 1.53
CA TRP A 243 -14.95 4.30 2.62
C TRP A 243 -14.38 3.12 3.40
N GLU A 244 -14.54 3.14 4.72
CA GLU A 244 -14.33 2.02 5.62
C GLU A 244 -15.65 1.30 5.84
N VAL A 245 -15.62 -0.02 5.64
CA VAL A 245 -16.74 -0.94 5.79
C VAL A 245 -16.45 -1.86 6.96
N ASP A 246 -17.28 -1.75 7.99
CA ASP A 246 -17.30 -2.64 9.14
C ASP A 246 -18.48 -3.60 9.04
N ALA A 247 -18.20 -4.89 9.28
CA ALA A 247 -19.21 -5.94 9.25
C ALA A 247 -19.24 -6.72 10.57
N LEU A 248 -20.44 -7.04 11.04
CA LEU A 248 -20.65 -7.91 12.21
C LEU A 248 -20.55 -9.40 11.87
N THR A 249 -20.73 -9.75 10.59
CA THR A 249 -20.71 -11.12 10.08
C THR A 249 -19.99 -11.20 8.76
N ASP A 250 -19.33 -12.34 8.50
CA ASP A 250 -18.74 -12.63 7.19
C ASP A 250 -19.85 -12.75 6.14
N CYS A 251 -19.74 -11.99 5.04
CA CYS A 251 -20.66 -12.12 3.91
C CYS A 251 -20.03 -11.58 2.61
N ASP A 252 -20.61 -11.94 1.47
CA ASP A 252 -20.33 -11.24 0.22
C ASP A 252 -21.26 -10.02 0.16
N LEU A 253 -20.71 -8.82 0.18
CA LEU A 253 -21.41 -7.54 0.20
C LEU A 253 -21.59 -7.01 -1.22
N SER A 254 -22.81 -6.62 -1.57
CA SER A 254 -23.09 -5.74 -2.70
C SER A 254 -23.26 -4.32 -2.17
N VAL A 255 -22.44 -3.39 -2.66
CA VAL A 255 -22.48 -1.98 -2.30
C VAL A 255 -22.62 -1.13 -3.55
N THR A 256 -23.61 -0.24 -3.56
CA THR A 256 -23.83 0.74 -4.63
C THR A 256 -23.42 2.11 -4.12
N ILE A 257 -22.54 2.75 -4.89
CA ILE A 257 -21.94 4.05 -4.61
C ILE A 257 -22.49 5.04 -5.64
N GLY A 258 -23.11 6.10 -5.16
CA GLY A 258 -23.59 7.22 -5.95
C GLY A 258 -22.54 8.32 -6.06
N PHE A 259 -22.50 9.00 -7.21
CA PHE A 259 -21.64 10.15 -7.48
C PHE A 259 -22.49 11.28 -8.03
N ALA A 260 -22.32 12.50 -7.52
CA ALA A 260 -23.13 13.65 -7.88
C ALA A 260 -22.30 14.94 -7.97
N ASP A 261 -22.71 15.86 -8.84
CA ASP A 261 -22.06 17.18 -9.00
C ASP A 261 -22.36 18.13 -7.82
N THR A 262 -23.36 17.83 -7.00
CA THR A 262 -23.73 18.66 -5.84
C THR A 262 -24.19 17.80 -4.67
N ALA A 263 -23.96 18.25 -3.43
CA ALA A 263 -24.28 17.50 -2.20
C ALA A 263 -25.74 17.04 -2.06
N LEU A 264 -26.68 17.71 -2.72
CA LEU A 264 -28.13 17.41 -2.69
C LEU A 264 -28.69 17.06 -4.07
N GLY A 265 -27.81 16.86 -5.06
CA GLY A 265 -28.20 16.51 -6.43
C GLY A 265 -28.54 15.03 -6.57
N ASP A 266 -29.19 14.68 -7.67
CA ASP A 266 -29.32 13.28 -8.07
C ASP A 266 -27.95 12.74 -8.52
N ASP A 267 -27.73 11.43 -8.36
CA ASP A 267 -26.51 10.78 -8.84
C ASP A 267 -26.41 10.88 -10.36
N THR A 268 -25.30 11.43 -10.83
CA THR A 268 -24.94 11.48 -12.26
C THR A 268 -24.33 10.14 -12.71
N ARG A 269 -23.77 9.38 -11.77
CA ARG A 269 -23.19 8.06 -11.98
C ARG A 269 -23.37 7.19 -10.73
N THR A 270 -23.59 5.91 -10.94
CA THR A 270 -23.59 4.90 -9.88
C THR A 270 -22.62 3.78 -10.23
N VAL A 271 -21.99 3.21 -9.22
CA VAL A 271 -21.09 2.06 -9.35
C VAL A 271 -21.52 1.02 -8.33
N THR A 272 -21.63 -0.24 -8.75
CA THR A 272 -21.92 -1.35 -7.82
C THR A 272 -20.70 -2.26 -7.73
N ARG A 273 -20.24 -2.51 -6.49
CA ARG A 273 -19.13 -3.41 -6.18
C ARG A 273 -19.64 -4.62 -5.42
N ALA A 274 -19.08 -5.78 -5.75
CA ALA A 274 -19.36 -7.04 -5.08
C ALA A 274 -18.08 -7.51 -4.37
N VAL A 275 -18.04 -7.42 -3.05
CA VAL A 275 -16.82 -7.61 -2.25
C VAL A 275 -17.07 -8.63 -1.14
N HIS A 276 -16.03 -9.17 -0.53
CA HIS A 276 -16.16 -10.07 0.61
C HIS A 276 -15.75 -9.34 1.87
N VAL A 277 -16.66 -9.20 2.83
CA VAL A 277 -16.38 -8.61 4.13
C VAL A 277 -16.20 -9.71 5.16
N SER A 278 -15.27 -9.51 6.10
CA SER A 278 -15.04 -10.42 7.21
C SER A 278 -15.29 -9.72 8.54
N ALA A 279 -15.98 -10.39 9.46
CA ALA A 279 -16.31 -9.87 10.76
C ALA A 279 -15.05 -9.47 11.55
N GLY A 280 -15.03 -8.23 12.04
CA GLY A 280 -13.91 -7.69 12.82
C GLY A 280 -12.62 -7.44 12.04
N ARG A 281 -12.68 -7.44 10.71
CA ARG A 281 -11.60 -6.92 9.84
C ARG A 281 -12.18 -5.82 8.95
N PRO A 282 -11.71 -4.57 9.08
CA PRO A 282 -12.24 -3.50 8.25
C PRO A 282 -11.85 -3.74 6.78
N LEU A 283 -12.77 -3.37 5.90
CA LEU A 283 -12.57 -3.36 4.47
C LEU A 283 -12.62 -1.91 3.97
N TYR A 284 -11.63 -1.49 3.22
CA TYR A 284 -11.61 -0.17 2.59
C TYR A 284 -11.96 -0.29 1.12
N ILE A 285 -12.85 0.57 0.64
CA ILE A 285 -13.19 0.70 -0.79
C ILE A 285 -12.62 2.03 -1.26
N ALA A 286 -11.96 2.05 -2.42
CA ALA A 286 -11.52 3.27 -3.09
C ALA A 286 -12.07 3.31 -4.52
N GLU A 287 -12.72 4.43 -4.86
CA GLU A 287 -13.29 4.68 -6.18
C GLU A 287 -12.85 6.03 -6.72
N LEU A 288 -12.69 6.09 -8.04
CA LEU A 288 -12.44 7.34 -8.76
C LEU A 288 -13.73 7.92 -9.30
N GLY A 289 -13.82 9.25 -9.27
CA GLY A 289 -14.90 10.02 -9.86
C GLY A 289 -14.50 11.43 -10.20
N ASP A 290 -15.02 11.95 -11.31
CA ASP A 290 -14.87 13.36 -11.67
C ASP A 290 -15.88 14.25 -10.93
N GLU A 291 -16.83 13.63 -10.23
CA GLU A 291 -17.87 14.28 -9.46
C GLU A 291 -17.31 14.88 -8.15
N ASP A 292 -17.95 15.96 -7.69
CA ASP A 292 -17.57 16.68 -6.47
C ASP A 292 -18.11 16.01 -5.20
N TYR A 293 -19.06 15.08 -5.31
CA TYR A 293 -19.67 14.39 -4.18
C TYR A 293 -19.83 12.90 -4.48
N SER A 294 -19.68 12.09 -3.43
CA SER A 294 -19.98 10.66 -3.48
C SER A 294 -20.54 10.16 -2.16
N GLY A 295 -21.40 9.14 -2.22
CA GLY A 295 -22.07 8.54 -1.07
C GLY A 295 -22.44 7.08 -1.29
N ILE A 296 -22.84 6.41 -0.22
CA ILE A 296 -23.35 5.04 -0.28
C ILE A 296 -24.86 5.10 -0.45
N ASP A 297 -25.36 4.55 -1.56
CA ASP A 297 -26.80 4.49 -1.84
C ASP A 297 -27.42 3.29 -1.12
N THR A 298 -26.81 2.13 -1.30
CA THR A 298 -27.26 0.86 -0.72
C THR A 298 -26.08 -0.05 -0.41
N ALA A 299 -26.21 -0.85 0.64
CA ALA A 299 -25.29 -1.93 0.94
C ALA A 299 -26.05 -3.08 1.59
N SER A 300 -25.85 -4.30 1.08
CA SER A 300 -26.51 -5.51 1.58
C SER A 300 -25.67 -6.76 1.35
N CYS A 301 -25.64 -7.66 2.33
CA CYS A 301 -25.08 -8.99 2.15
C CYS A 301 -25.88 -9.78 1.10
N LEU A 302 -25.18 -10.28 0.09
CA LEU A 302 -25.71 -11.15 -0.95
C LEU A 302 -25.98 -12.55 -0.38
N GLY A 303 -27.08 -13.16 -0.85
CA GLY A 303 -27.36 -14.58 -0.61
C GLY A 303 -26.61 -15.50 -1.58
N ASP A 304 -26.14 -14.97 -2.71
CA ASP A 304 -25.44 -15.68 -3.77
C ASP A 304 -23.98 -15.24 -3.87
N VAL A 305 -23.10 -16.16 -4.26
CA VAL A 305 -21.66 -15.90 -4.41
C VAL A 305 -21.45 -15.02 -5.66
N PRO A 306 -20.72 -13.90 -5.57
CA PRO A 306 -20.47 -13.03 -6.71
C PRO A 306 -19.68 -13.75 -7.81
N HIS A 307 -19.89 -13.35 -9.06
CA HIS A 307 -19.18 -13.90 -10.22
C HIS A 307 -17.69 -13.60 -10.09
N ARG A 308 -16.88 -14.66 -9.98
CA ARG A 308 -15.42 -14.55 -9.84
C ARG A 308 -14.77 -14.67 -11.21
N VAL A 309 -13.90 -13.71 -11.51
CA VAL A 309 -13.15 -13.67 -12.77
C VAL A 309 -11.91 -14.55 -12.65
N ASP A 310 -11.68 -15.40 -13.64
CA ASP A 310 -10.39 -16.10 -13.75
C ASP A 310 -9.34 -15.15 -14.34
N VAL A 311 -8.25 -14.96 -13.59
CA VAL A 311 -7.22 -13.97 -13.92
C VAL A 311 -5.84 -14.57 -13.67
N ASP A 312 -5.02 -14.57 -14.71
CA ASP A 312 -3.59 -14.81 -14.56
C ASP A 312 -2.97 -13.57 -13.91
N GLN A 313 -2.54 -13.70 -12.66
CA GLN A 313 -1.93 -12.64 -11.88
C GLN A 313 -0.43 -12.90 -11.67
N THR A 314 0.40 -11.88 -11.88
CA THR A 314 1.83 -11.95 -11.59
C THR A 314 2.22 -10.75 -10.72
N PRO A 315 2.88 -10.96 -9.56
CA PRO A 315 3.47 -9.86 -8.80
C PRO A 315 4.42 -9.08 -9.70
N ALA A 316 4.30 -7.77 -9.70
CA ALA A 316 5.15 -6.93 -10.52
C ALA A 316 6.39 -6.52 -9.73
N ASP A 317 7.38 -7.41 -9.75
CA ASP A 317 8.62 -7.24 -8.98
C ASP A 317 9.57 -6.16 -9.54
N ASP A 318 9.29 -5.63 -10.74
CA ASP A 318 10.20 -4.82 -11.55
C ASP A 318 9.58 -3.50 -12.07
N PHE A 319 8.55 -2.93 -11.43
CA PHE A 319 8.04 -1.63 -11.86
C PHE A 319 9.13 -0.56 -11.74
N ALA A 320 9.33 0.20 -12.83
CA ALA A 320 10.05 1.46 -12.71
C ALA A 320 9.27 2.35 -11.74
N TYR A 321 9.99 3.12 -10.92
CA TYR A 321 9.35 4.08 -9.99
C TYR A 321 8.36 5.01 -10.71
N GLU A 322 8.63 5.34 -11.98
CA GLU A 322 7.82 6.19 -12.86
C GLU A 322 6.49 5.53 -13.32
N GLU A 323 6.33 4.22 -13.14
CA GLU A 323 5.11 3.48 -13.52
C GLU A 323 4.15 3.28 -12.34
N GLN A 324 4.55 3.71 -11.14
CA GLN A 324 3.71 3.64 -9.95
C GLN A 324 2.80 4.87 -9.90
N PRO A 325 1.56 4.74 -9.39
CA PRO A 325 0.72 5.88 -9.08
C PRO A 325 1.46 6.89 -8.20
N ASP A 326 1.22 8.18 -8.40
CA ASP A 326 1.96 9.25 -7.74
C ASP A 326 1.95 9.14 -6.21
N GLY A 327 0.87 8.63 -5.60
CA GLY A 327 0.81 8.48 -4.14
C GLY A 327 1.67 7.34 -3.57
N CYS A 328 2.08 6.38 -4.41
CA CYS A 328 2.82 5.19 -3.99
C CYS A 328 4.24 5.50 -3.50
N ASP A 329 4.80 6.66 -3.84
CA ASP A 329 6.12 7.07 -3.35
C ASP A 329 6.13 7.42 -1.87
N LEU A 330 5.00 7.92 -1.35
CA LEU A 330 4.82 8.30 0.04
C LEU A 330 4.27 7.15 0.88
N THR A 331 3.28 6.42 0.36
CA THR A 331 2.58 5.37 1.12
C THR A 331 3.17 3.98 0.95
N GLY A 332 3.97 3.78 -0.09
CA GLY A 332 4.34 2.46 -0.56
C GLY A 332 3.17 1.73 -1.21
N CYS A 333 3.47 1.00 -2.27
CA CYS A 333 2.49 0.16 -2.97
C CYS A 333 3.12 -1.16 -3.40
N ILE A 334 2.27 -2.18 -3.55
CA ILE A 334 2.60 -3.42 -4.25
C ILE A 334 1.69 -3.51 -5.46
N GLY A 335 2.27 -3.82 -6.62
CA GLY A 335 1.53 -3.92 -7.87
C GLY A 335 1.44 -5.36 -8.39
N TRP A 336 0.37 -5.63 -9.13
CA TRP A 336 0.16 -6.88 -9.88
C TRP A 336 -0.21 -6.56 -11.31
N THR A 337 0.35 -7.33 -12.25
CA THR A 337 -0.17 -7.37 -13.61
C THR A 337 -1.21 -8.47 -13.71
N LEU A 338 -2.42 -8.08 -14.05
CA LEU A 338 -3.57 -8.94 -14.28
C LEU A 338 -3.73 -9.19 -15.77
N ARG A 339 -4.02 -10.44 -16.16
CA ARG A 339 -4.46 -10.81 -17.50
C ARG A 339 -5.79 -11.54 -17.39
N PRO A 340 -6.91 -10.82 -17.54
CA PRO A 340 -8.24 -11.38 -17.33
C PRO A 340 -8.64 -12.29 -18.49
N GLY A 341 -9.36 -13.37 -18.18
CA GLY A 341 -9.92 -14.29 -19.17
C GLY A 341 -11.13 -13.73 -19.92
N GLU A 342 -11.84 -12.78 -19.34
CA GLU A 342 -13.10 -12.19 -19.83
C GLU A 342 -13.14 -10.67 -19.63
N ASP A 343 -14.09 -10.01 -20.28
CA ASP A 343 -14.34 -8.59 -20.13
C ASP A 343 -15.18 -8.32 -18.87
N CYS A 344 -14.84 -7.26 -18.16
CA CYS A 344 -15.58 -6.81 -16.97
C CYS A 344 -15.35 -5.33 -16.75
N ALA A 345 -16.34 -4.49 -17.10
CA ALA A 345 -16.18 -3.05 -17.06
C ALA A 345 -16.00 -2.54 -15.62
N ASP A 346 -16.69 -3.18 -14.67
CA ASP A 346 -16.77 -2.77 -13.27
C ASP A 346 -16.18 -3.82 -12.31
N ALA A 347 -15.01 -4.35 -12.61
CA ALA A 347 -14.39 -5.34 -11.74
C ALA A 347 -13.97 -4.74 -10.40
N SER A 348 -14.20 -5.50 -9.32
CA SER A 348 -13.69 -5.20 -7.98
C SER A 348 -12.45 -6.06 -7.75
N VAL A 349 -11.30 -5.44 -7.49
CA VAL A 349 -10.06 -6.15 -7.13
C VAL A 349 -9.85 -6.01 -5.64
N GLN A 350 -9.98 -7.12 -4.91
CA GLN A 350 -9.82 -7.14 -3.47
C GLN A 350 -8.46 -7.69 -3.05
N PHE A 351 -7.78 -6.94 -2.21
CA PHE A 351 -6.52 -7.28 -1.58
C PHE A 351 -6.73 -7.54 -0.08
N LEU A 352 -6.02 -8.51 0.45
CA LEU A 352 -5.73 -8.59 1.88
C LEU A 352 -4.41 -7.90 2.12
N VAL A 353 -4.43 -6.82 2.90
CA VAL A 353 -3.25 -6.08 3.34
C VAL A 353 -2.92 -6.51 4.76
N THR A 354 -1.66 -6.89 4.98
CA THR A 354 -1.17 -7.46 6.24
C THR A 354 -0.10 -6.60 6.91
N ASP A 355 0.06 -5.38 6.42
CA ASP A 355 0.89 -4.35 7.02
C ASP A 355 0.01 -3.26 7.63
N GLU A 356 0.58 -2.56 8.61
CA GLU A 356 -0.05 -1.46 9.33
C GLU A 356 0.47 -0.15 8.74
N TRP A 357 -0.44 0.71 8.28
CA TRP A 357 -0.09 2.03 7.77
C TRP A 357 -0.77 3.12 8.58
N ARG A 358 0.04 3.79 9.42
CA ARG A 358 -0.43 4.85 10.33
C ARG A 358 -1.63 4.38 11.17
N ASP A 359 -2.81 4.94 10.94
CA ASP A 359 -4.05 4.63 11.67
C ASP A 359 -4.86 3.50 11.02
N VAL A 360 -4.47 3.00 9.84
CA VAL A 360 -5.11 1.85 9.19
C VAL A 360 -4.65 0.56 9.89
N PRO A 361 -5.58 -0.22 10.48
CA PRO A 361 -5.24 -1.41 11.25
C PRO A 361 -4.78 -2.56 10.36
N ASP A 362 -4.07 -3.53 10.95
CA ASP A 362 -3.66 -4.73 10.25
C ASP A 362 -4.19 -6.03 10.91
N PRO A 363 -4.62 -7.02 10.12
CA PRO A 363 -4.86 -6.94 8.68
C PRO A 363 -6.12 -6.11 8.35
N HIS A 364 -6.20 -5.61 7.12
CA HIS A 364 -7.41 -5.02 6.55
C HIS A 364 -7.59 -5.51 5.11
N ASP A 365 -8.80 -5.41 4.58
CA ASP A 365 -9.06 -5.62 3.16
C ASP A 365 -9.06 -4.27 2.43
N LEU A 366 -8.58 -4.25 1.19
CA LEU A 366 -8.63 -3.08 0.30
C LEU A 366 -9.30 -3.49 -1.00
N VAL A 367 -10.22 -2.68 -1.50
CA VAL A 367 -10.91 -2.89 -2.77
C VAL A 367 -10.69 -1.66 -3.63
N ILE A 368 -10.27 -1.90 -4.87
CA ILE A 368 -10.23 -0.87 -5.91
C ILE A 368 -11.05 -1.31 -7.12
N GLY A 369 -11.66 -0.35 -7.81
CA GLY A 369 -12.25 -0.55 -9.12
C GLY A 369 -11.19 -0.63 -10.22
N ALA A 370 -11.31 -1.61 -11.12
CA ALA A 370 -10.46 -1.69 -12.31
C ALA A 370 -11.23 -2.28 -13.50
N PRO A 371 -11.30 -1.57 -14.65
CA PRO A 371 -11.88 -2.15 -15.85
C PRO A 371 -10.96 -3.26 -16.38
N LEU A 372 -11.53 -4.43 -16.62
CA LEU A 372 -10.85 -5.60 -17.18
C LEU A 372 -11.31 -5.82 -18.62
N GLN A 373 -10.35 -6.04 -19.51
CA GLN A 373 -10.59 -6.44 -20.89
C GLN A 373 -9.84 -7.73 -21.16
N SER A 374 -10.53 -8.73 -21.69
CA SER A 374 -10.00 -10.06 -21.94
C SER A 374 -8.67 -9.97 -22.68
N SER A 375 -7.66 -10.65 -22.14
CA SER A 375 -6.30 -10.72 -22.68
C SER A 375 -5.52 -9.40 -22.74
N VAL A 376 -6.08 -8.27 -22.27
CA VAL A 376 -5.37 -7.00 -22.15
C VAL A 376 -4.77 -6.91 -20.75
N PRO A 377 -3.42 -6.88 -20.61
CA PRO A 377 -2.81 -6.74 -19.30
C PRO A 377 -3.18 -5.40 -18.67
N VAL A 378 -3.62 -5.44 -17.42
CA VAL A 378 -3.85 -4.24 -16.59
C VAL A 378 -3.03 -4.34 -15.32
N THR A 379 -2.48 -3.23 -14.87
CA THR A 379 -1.76 -3.16 -13.60
C THR A 379 -2.67 -2.58 -12.53
N VAL A 380 -2.70 -3.25 -11.39
CA VAL A 380 -3.44 -2.83 -10.20
C VAL A 380 -2.49 -2.73 -9.02
N PHE A 381 -2.77 -1.85 -8.06
CA PHE A 381 -1.90 -1.63 -6.91
C PHE A 381 -2.68 -1.74 -5.60
N ALA A 382 -2.01 -2.18 -4.54
CA ALA A 382 -2.47 -2.05 -3.17
C ALA A 382 -1.54 -1.07 -2.44
N GLY A 383 -2.12 -0.01 -1.88
CA GLY A 383 -1.41 1.04 -1.15
C GLY A 383 -1.33 0.74 0.34
N GLY A 384 -0.75 1.68 1.10
CA GLY A 384 -0.62 1.54 2.56
C GLY A 384 0.28 0.40 2.99
N VAL A 385 1.35 0.12 2.24
CA VAL A 385 2.30 -0.96 2.55
C VAL A 385 3.69 -0.38 2.72
N GLU A 386 4.22 -0.39 3.96
CA GLU A 386 5.47 0.31 4.29
C GLU A 386 6.67 -0.28 3.53
N SER A 387 6.66 -1.58 3.20
CA SER A 387 7.69 -2.19 2.34
C SER A 387 7.50 -3.69 2.08
N PHE A 388 7.73 -4.09 0.82
CA PHE A 388 8.06 -5.45 0.30
C PHE A 388 6.92 -6.34 -0.25
N ALA A 389 7.32 -7.21 -1.19
CA ALA A 389 6.47 -8.27 -1.73
C ALA A 389 5.88 -9.16 -0.63
N GLY A 390 4.56 -9.33 -0.66
CA GLY A 390 3.80 -10.19 0.26
C GLY A 390 3.19 -9.51 1.48
N ASP A 391 3.27 -8.18 1.57
CA ASP A 391 2.53 -7.39 2.56
C ASP A 391 1.09 -7.13 2.14
N ALA A 392 0.79 -7.29 0.85
CA ALA A 392 -0.55 -7.43 0.33
C ALA A 392 -0.64 -8.62 -0.65
N THR A 393 -1.84 -9.17 -0.80
CA THR A 393 -2.15 -10.26 -1.76
C THR A 393 -3.56 -10.09 -2.29
N ILE A 394 -3.77 -10.29 -3.60
CA ILE A 394 -5.12 -10.37 -4.17
C ILE A 394 -5.83 -11.61 -3.60
N THR A 395 -6.99 -11.39 -2.98
CA THR A 395 -7.83 -12.48 -2.43
C THR A 395 -8.94 -12.87 -3.39
N GLN A 396 -9.48 -11.90 -4.14
CA GLN A 396 -10.49 -12.15 -5.15
C GLN A 396 -10.61 -11.00 -6.16
N ILE A 397 -11.13 -11.36 -7.34
CA ILE A 397 -11.54 -10.43 -8.39
C ILE A 397 -12.95 -10.82 -8.80
N THR A 398 -13.87 -9.86 -8.72
CA THR A 398 -15.31 -10.08 -8.95
C THR A 398 -15.86 -9.11 -9.97
N CYS A 399 -16.90 -9.53 -10.68
CA CYS A 399 -17.70 -8.66 -11.55
C CYS A 399 -19.07 -8.40 -10.98
N SER A 400 -19.59 -7.20 -11.24
CA SER A 400 -21.00 -6.89 -11.03
C SER A 400 -21.86 -7.78 -11.94
N SER A 401 -22.98 -8.26 -11.40
CA SER A 401 -23.88 -9.18 -12.11
C SER A 401 -24.61 -8.55 -13.30
N SER A 402 -24.59 -7.22 -13.44
CA SER A 402 -25.19 -6.52 -14.58
C SER A 402 -24.50 -6.82 -15.91
N ASP A 403 -23.25 -7.26 -15.84
CA ASP A 403 -22.37 -7.44 -17.00
C ASP A 403 -22.22 -8.91 -17.40
N ALA A 404 -22.80 -9.84 -16.63
CA ALA A 404 -22.78 -11.25 -16.98
C ALA A 404 -23.48 -11.41 -18.34
N PRO A 405 -22.79 -11.84 -19.41
CA PRO A 405 -23.42 -12.05 -20.70
C PRO A 405 -24.54 -13.06 -20.49
N ASP A 406 -25.78 -12.70 -20.83
CA ASP A 406 -26.97 -13.56 -20.71
C ASP A 406 -26.66 -14.98 -21.21
N ALA A 407 -26.22 -15.86 -20.31
CA ALA A 407 -25.79 -17.21 -20.65
C ALA A 407 -26.98 -18.07 -21.14
N ASP A 408 -28.20 -17.57 -20.90
CA ASP A 408 -29.47 -18.14 -21.34
C ASP A 408 -29.95 -17.65 -22.72
N ALA A 409 -29.21 -16.77 -23.41
CA ALA A 409 -29.42 -16.51 -24.83
C ALA A 409 -28.90 -17.69 -25.70
N GLN A 410 -29.37 -18.91 -25.41
CA GLN A 410 -29.19 -20.05 -26.27
C GLN A 410 -29.77 -19.72 -27.65
N PRO A 411 -29.00 -19.80 -28.76
CA PRO A 411 -29.52 -19.57 -30.09
C PRO A 411 -30.63 -20.58 -30.36
N GLY A 412 -31.87 -20.07 -30.43
CA GLY A 412 -33.06 -20.86 -30.68
C GLY A 412 -32.81 -21.86 -31.80
N ALA A 413 -32.97 -23.14 -31.46
CA ALA A 413 -32.89 -24.24 -32.39
C ALA A 413 -33.77 -23.93 -33.61
N ALA A 414 -33.15 -23.59 -34.73
CA ALA A 414 -33.84 -23.45 -36.01
C ALA A 414 -34.50 -24.80 -36.33
N ALA A 415 -35.83 -24.82 -36.24
CA ALA A 415 -36.65 -25.95 -36.65
C ALA A 415 -36.36 -26.25 -38.12
N ARG A 416 -35.77 -27.42 -38.40
CA ARG A 416 -35.72 -27.98 -39.75
C ARG A 416 -37.12 -28.49 -40.11
N THR A 417 -37.78 -27.79 -41.03
CA THR A 417 -38.90 -28.32 -41.82
C THR A 417 -38.42 -29.15 -42.99
#